data_AF-A0A356T2U6-F1
#
_entry.id   AF-A0A356T2U6-F1
#
_cell.length_a   1.000
_cell.length_b   1.000
_cell.length_c   1.000
_cell.angle_alpha   90.00
_cell.angle_beta   90.00
_cell.angle_gamma   90.00
#
_symmetry.space_group_name_H-M   'P 1'
#
loop_
_entity.id
_entity.type
_entity.pdbx_description
1 polymer ?
#
loop_
_entity_poly.entity_id
_entity_poly.type
_entity_poly.pdbx_seq_one_letter_code
_entity_poly.pdbx_strand_id
1 'polypeptide(L)'
;MRRAALVLAVALAAGCDAAPTPRAGAPSAPERSPAPEGCVRGVVSLPARMHAGVSVAHNYQRGGARGYGTETSRATLQELHALGVRWVSLTPFGFMRSLDESEVHLATARPEAENDARMEREIRAAHALGLRVFLKPHVWIAGGAWRGDLAPDDWDAWFESYRAFTLHYARMAARLDVALLSIGVELPTSGPREAQWRALIAAVREVYDGALTFAANWDRVDEVAFWPALDHVGVQLYPP
;
A
#
# COMPACT_ATOMS: atom_id res chain seq x y z
N MET A 1 20.47 9.97 29.28
CA MET A 1 20.72 8.85 28.35
C MET A 1 20.22 9.26 26.97
N ARG A 2 21.12 9.49 26.01
CA ARG A 2 20.78 9.95 24.65
C ARG A 2 20.25 8.75 23.86
N ARG A 3 18.98 8.80 23.44
CA ARG A 3 18.39 7.81 22.54
C ARG A 3 18.84 8.15 21.12
N ALA A 4 19.68 7.30 20.52
CA ALA A 4 19.98 7.37 19.10
C ALA A 4 18.77 6.83 18.32
N ALA A 5 18.19 7.67 17.46
CA ALA A 5 17.21 7.23 16.48
C ALA A 5 17.99 6.67 15.28
N LEU A 6 17.83 5.38 15.00
CA LEU A 6 18.31 4.77 13.78
C LEU A 6 17.31 5.14 12.67
N VAL A 7 17.62 6.17 11.89
CA VAL A 7 16.89 6.49 10.66
C VAL A 7 17.46 5.59 9.57
N LEU A 8 16.73 4.53 9.22
CA LEU A 8 17.04 3.75 8.02
C LEU A 8 16.48 4.51 6.81
N ALA A 9 17.31 5.37 6.21
CA ALA A 9 17.01 5.98 4.92
C ALA A 9 17.36 4.97 3.82
N VAL A 10 16.35 4.32 3.25
CA VAL A 10 16.53 3.57 2.00
C VAL A 10 16.50 4.59 0.86
N ALA A 11 17.69 5.00 0.41
CA ALA A 11 17.82 5.79 -0.82
C ALA A 11 17.57 4.87 -2.02
N LEU A 12 16.47 5.09 -2.72
CA LEU A 12 16.23 4.51 -4.05
C LEU A 12 17.14 5.23 -5.05
N ALA A 13 18.33 4.67 -5.28
CA ALA A 13 19.17 5.09 -6.39
C ALA A 13 18.81 4.25 -7.63
N ALA A 14 18.47 4.91 -8.73
CA ALA A 14 18.33 4.26 -10.02
C ALA A 14 19.74 3.92 -10.54
N GLY A 15 20.00 2.63 -10.75
CA GLY A 15 21.26 2.17 -11.30
C GLY A 15 21.33 2.21 -12.82
N CYS A 16 22.54 2.15 -13.36
CA CYS A 16 22.80 1.97 -14.79
C CYS A 16 23.78 0.82 -14.97
N ASP A 17 23.40 -0.21 -15.74
CA ASP A 17 24.32 -1.31 -16.05
C ASP A 17 25.48 -0.82 -16.92
N ALA A 18 26.70 -1.01 -16.42
CA ALA A 18 27.89 -0.99 -17.26
C ALA A 18 27.94 -2.31 -18.03
N ALA A 19 27.80 -2.25 -19.36
CA ALA A 19 27.97 -3.42 -20.21
C ALA A 19 29.42 -3.94 -20.13
N PRO A 20 29.64 -5.27 -20.26
CA PRO A 20 30.98 -5.82 -20.33
C PRO A 20 31.74 -5.27 -21.54
N THR A 21 33.05 -5.11 -21.37
CA THR A 21 33.99 -4.52 -22.33
C THR A 21 33.86 -5.18 -23.72
N PRO A 22 33.76 -4.42 -24.82
CA PRO A 22 33.67 -5.01 -26.15
C PRO A 22 34.98 -5.71 -26.51
N ARG A 23 34.91 -6.92 -27.06
CA ARG A 23 36.02 -7.47 -27.85
C ARG A 23 36.19 -6.61 -29.11
N ALA A 24 37.43 -6.27 -29.43
CA ALA A 24 37.77 -5.47 -30.61
C ALA A 24 37.23 -6.14 -31.89
N GLY A 25 36.40 -5.42 -32.67
CA GLY A 25 36.03 -5.82 -34.02
C GLY A 25 34.58 -5.58 -34.49
N ALA A 26 33.66 -5.03 -33.69
CA ALA A 26 32.28 -4.77 -34.12
C ALA A 26 32.04 -3.30 -34.52
N PRO A 27 31.17 -3.02 -35.52
CA PRO A 27 30.87 -1.67 -35.97
C PRO A 27 30.22 -0.83 -34.86
N SER A 28 30.54 0.47 -34.85
CA SER A 28 30.11 1.44 -33.84
C SER A 28 28.59 1.51 -33.72
N ALA A 29 28.07 1.16 -32.54
CA ALA A 29 26.68 1.38 -32.16
C ALA A 29 26.33 2.89 -32.14
N PRO A 30 25.05 3.26 -32.34
CA PRO A 30 24.64 4.65 -32.29
C PRO A 30 24.97 5.28 -30.94
N GLU A 31 25.38 6.54 -31.00
CA GLU A 31 25.79 7.35 -29.86
C GLU A 31 24.65 7.39 -28.83
N ARG A 32 24.92 6.85 -27.63
CA ARG A 32 23.91 6.78 -26.56
C ARG A 32 23.65 8.19 -26.04
N SER A 33 22.38 8.53 -25.82
CA SER A 33 22.02 9.72 -25.06
C SER A 33 22.69 9.69 -23.68
N PRO A 34 23.20 10.84 -23.19
CA PRO A 34 23.86 10.90 -21.89
C PRO A 34 22.89 10.45 -20.79
N ALA A 35 23.41 9.69 -19.82
CA ALA A 35 22.67 9.37 -18.62
C ALA A 35 22.21 10.66 -17.94
N PRO A 36 20.97 10.73 -17.42
CA PRO A 36 20.49 11.92 -16.73
C PRO A 36 21.44 12.29 -15.58
N GLU A 37 21.74 13.58 -15.46
CA GLU A 37 22.61 14.11 -14.41
C GLU A 37 22.08 13.68 -13.02
N GLY A 38 22.95 13.09 -12.20
CA GLY A 38 22.61 12.66 -10.83
C GLY A 38 22.58 11.14 -10.58
N CYS A 39 22.79 10.28 -11.58
CA CYS A 39 22.91 8.84 -11.35
C CYS A 39 24.22 8.47 -10.62
N VAL A 40 24.09 7.77 -9.49
CA VAL A 40 25.23 7.24 -8.73
C VAL A 40 25.85 6.06 -9.49
N ARG A 41 27.14 6.14 -9.80
CA ARG A 41 27.88 5.03 -10.41
C ARG A 41 27.95 3.82 -9.48
N GLY A 42 27.73 2.63 -10.02
CA GLY A 42 27.85 1.37 -9.27
C GLY A 42 26.56 0.87 -8.62
N VAL A 43 25.45 1.59 -8.76
CA VAL A 43 24.12 1.07 -8.43
C VAL A 43 23.58 0.33 -9.66
N VAL A 44 23.04 -0.87 -9.45
CA VAL A 44 22.38 -1.67 -10.49
C VAL A 44 20.91 -1.27 -10.55
N SER A 45 20.35 -1.12 -11.76
CA SER A 45 18.94 -0.80 -11.91
C SER A 45 18.07 -1.90 -11.31
N LEU A 46 16.96 -1.55 -10.67
CA LEU A 46 16.03 -2.57 -10.19
C LEU A 46 15.52 -3.37 -11.39
N PRO A 47 15.48 -4.72 -11.31
CA PRO A 47 14.90 -5.53 -12.36
C PRO A 47 13.46 -5.09 -12.64
N ALA A 48 13.01 -5.14 -13.89
CA ALA A 48 11.66 -4.72 -14.28
C ALA A 48 10.52 -5.41 -13.50
N ARG A 49 10.79 -6.60 -12.94
CA ARG A 49 9.86 -7.34 -12.06
C ARG A 49 9.69 -6.74 -10.65
N MET A 50 10.52 -5.78 -10.26
CA MET A 50 10.49 -5.17 -8.94
C MET A 50 9.72 -3.85 -8.99
N HIS A 51 8.71 -3.74 -8.15
CA HIS A 51 7.94 -2.51 -8.02
C HIS A 51 8.69 -1.51 -7.14
N ALA A 52 9.12 -0.39 -7.72
CA ALA A 52 9.68 0.74 -6.98
C ALA A 52 8.53 1.53 -6.32
N GLY A 53 8.16 1.14 -5.11
CA GLY A 53 7.01 1.69 -4.39
C GLY A 53 7.35 2.41 -3.09
N VAL A 54 6.52 3.39 -2.72
CA VAL A 54 6.58 4.08 -1.41
C VAL A 54 5.19 4.14 -0.79
N SER A 55 5.10 3.94 0.53
CA SER A 55 3.88 4.20 1.28
C SER A 55 3.72 5.68 1.56
N VAL A 56 2.65 6.29 1.04
CA VAL A 56 2.30 7.68 1.29
C VAL A 56 1.18 7.67 2.32
N ALA A 57 1.33 8.43 3.40
CA ALA A 57 0.37 8.48 4.49
C ALA A 57 -0.46 9.78 4.44
N HIS A 58 -1.71 9.70 4.90
CA HIS A 58 -2.54 10.89 5.05
C HIS A 58 -1.96 11.80 6.14
N ASN A 59 -1.36 12.93 5.75
CA ASN A 59 -0.82 13.87 6.72
C ASN A 59 -1.95 14.63 7.43
N TYR A 60 -2.27 14.20 8.65
CA TYR A 60 -3.31 14.80 9.49
C TYR A 60 -2.85 16.07 10.25
N GLN A 61 -1.59 16.50 10.10
CA GLN A 61 -1.13 17.75 10.72
C GLN A 61 -2.01 18.93 10.27
N ARG A 62 -2.35 19.79 11.24
CA ARG A 62 -3.24 20.94 11.03
C ARG A 62 -4.60 20.53 10.42
N GLY A 63 -5.15 19.39 10.85
CA GLY A 63 -6.46 18.92 10.41
C GLY A 63 -6.48 18.49 8.94
N GLY A 64 -5.45 17.77 8.48
CA GLY A 64 -5.46 17.26 7.10
C GLY A 64 -5.18 18.30 6.01
N ALA A 65 -4.80 19.53 6.37
CA ALA A 65 -4.50 20.61 5.42
C ALA A 65 -3.34 20.28 4.45
N ARG A 66 -2.54 19.27 4.76
CA ARG A 66 -1.44 18.76 3.93
C ARG A 66 -1.59 17.27 3.59
N GLY A 67 -2.75 16.67 3.90
CA GLY A 67 -3.03 15.27 3.63
C GLY A 67 -3.51 15.04 2.20
N TYR A 68 -4.00 13.83 1.93
CA TYR A 68 -4.51 13.41 0.63
C TYR A 68 -5.45 14.42 -0.04
N GLY A 69 -5.31 14.52 -1.36
CA GLY A 69 -6.11 15.35 -2.22
C GLY A 69 -5.85 16.85 -2.09
N THR A 70 -4.73 17.24 -1.47
CA THR A 70 -4.24 18.63 -1.36
C THR A 70 -3.08 18.90 -2.32
N GLU A 71 -2.80 20.17 -2.58
CA GLU A 71 -1.64 20.57 -3.40
C GLU A 71 -0.31 20.11 -2.78
N THR A 72 -0.21 20.12 -1.46
CA THR A 72 0.99 19.63 -0.76
C THR A 72 1.19 18.14 -1.01
N SER A 73 0.14 17.32 -0.89
CA SER A 73 0.23 15.88 -1.20
C SER A 73 0.60 15.64 -2.66
N ARG A 74 0.02 16.42 -3.58
CA ARG A 74 0.36 16.37 -5.01
C ARG A 74 1.84 16.69 -5.27
N ALA A 75 2.38 17.71 -4.62
CA ALA A 75 3.81 18.04 -4.71
C ALA A 75 4.68 16.89 -4.18
N THR A 76 4.29 16.24 -3.07
CA THR A 76 4.96 15.03 -2.59
C THR A 76 4.94 13.90 -3.64
N LEU A 77 3.81 13.66 -4.30
CA LEU A 77 3.73 12.64 -5.37
C LEU A 77 4.65 12.99 -6.57
N GLN A 78 4.77 14.27 -6.92
CA GLN A 78 5.68 14.75 -7.98
C GLN A 78 7.14 14.52 -7.60
N GLU A 79 7.53 14.84 -6.37
CA GLU A 79 8.87 14.58 -5.84
C GLU A 79 9.19 13.08 -5.85
N LEU A 80 8.26 12.23 -5.38
CA LEU A 80 8.42 10.78 -5.41
C LEU A 80 8.60 10.25 -6.84
N HIS A 81 7.78 10.74 -7.79
CA HIS A 81 7.91 10.36 -9.20
C HIS A 81 9.29 10.74 -9.76
N ALA A 82 9.78 11.95 -9.45
CA ALA A 82 11.10 12.43 -9.86
C ALA A 82 12.24 11.59 -9.26
N LEU A 83 12.05 11.03 -8.06
CA LEU A 83 12.98 10.08 -7.42
C LEU A 83 12.91 8.65 -7.99
N GLY A 84 12.11 8.42 -9.04
CA GLY A 84 11.99 7.12 -9.69
C GLY A 84 10.94 6.19 -9.08
N VAL A 85 10.12 6.66 -8.14
CA VAL A 85 8.98 5.90 -7.63
C VAL A 85 7.96 5.69 -8.75
N ARG A 86 7.43 4.48 -8.87
CA ARG A 86 6.42 4.09 -9.86
C ARG A 86 5.15 3.53 -9.24
N TRP A 87 5.17 3.23 -7.94
CA TRP A 87 4.02 2.80 -7.17
C TRP A 87 3.87 3.62 -5.90
N VAL A 88 2.63 3.91 -5.52
CA VAL A 88 2.33 4.44 -4.19
C VAL A 88 1.32 3.56 -3.49
N SER A 89 1.56 3.25 -2.21
CA SER A 89 0.51 2.64 -1.39
C SER A 89 -0.23 3.70 -0.61
N LEU A 90 -1.56 3.69 -0.68
CA LEU A 90 -2.46 4.62 0.01
C LEU A 90 -3.33 3.83 0.99
N THR A 91 -3.51 4.38 2.19
CA THR A 91 -4.10 3.65 3.33
C THR A 91 -5.35 4.37 3.84
N PRO A 92 -6.56 4.02 3.36
CA PRO A 92 -7.80 4.41 4.01
C PRO A 92 -8.01 3.68 5.33
N PHE A 93 -8.57 4.36 6.33
CA PHE A 93 -8.88 3.76 7.62
C PHE A 93 -10.37 3.48 7.85
N GLY A 94 -10.64 2.29 8.38
CA GLY A 94 -11.84 1.97 9.17
C GLY A 94 -11.50 2.03 10.65
N PHE A 95 -12.46 2.33 11.50
CA PHE A 95 -12.24 2.62 12.91
C PHE A 95 -12.99 1.64 13.80
N MET A 96 -12.36 1.24 14.90
CA MET A 96 -12.97 0.50 16.00
C MET A 96 -12.64 1.20 17.32
N ARG A 97 -13.52 1.12 18.30
CA ARG A 97 -13.40 1.70 19.65
C ARG A 97 -12.53 0.83 20.56
N SER A 98 -12.48 -0.47 20.32
CA SER A 98 -11.74 -1.45 21.14
C SER A 98 -11.44 -2.72 20.35
N LEU A 99 -10.64 -3.62 20.95
CA LEU A 99 -10.24 -4.89 20.31
C LEU A 99 -11.37 -5.94 20.25
N ASP A 100 -12.38 -5.80 21.10
CA ASP A 100 -13.55 -6.66 21.26
C ASP A 100 -14.81 -6.15 20.51
N GLU A 101 -14.77 -4.93 19.98
CA GLU A 101 -15.85 -4.41 19.15
C GLU A 101 -16.03 -5.25 17.87
N SER A 102 -17.28 -5.50 17.50
CA SER A 102 -17.62 -6.30 16.30
C SER A 102 -18.03 -5.43 15.10
N GLU A 103 -17.78 -4.12 15.15
CA GLU A 103 -18.16 -3.15 14.11
C GLU A 103 -16.96 -2.32 13.66
N VAL A 104 -16.76 -2.23 12.35
CA VAL A 104 -15.76 -1.39 11.69
C VAL A 104 -16.45 -0.17 11.08
N HIS A 105 -16.22 0.99 11.69
CA HIS A 105 -16.83 2.26 11.32
C HIS A 105 -16.07 2.91 10.17
N LEU A 106 -16.75 3.28 9.08
CA LEU A 106 -16.15 4.06 8.01
C LEU A 106 -15.85 5.50 8.47
N ALA A 107 -14.79 6.08 7.90
CA ALA A 107 -14.41 7.48 8.10
C ALA A 107 -15.41 8.45 7.41
N THR A 108 -16.64 8.57 7.92
CA THR A 108 -17.70 9.36 7.25
C THR A 108 -17.93 10.74 7.83
N ALA A 109 -17.35 11.06 8.99
CA ALA A 109 -17.91 12.15 9.82
C ALA A 109 -17.18 13.50 9.77
N ARG A 110 -16.01 13.66 9.13
CA ARG A 110 -15.29 14.97 9.14
C ARG A 110 -14.70 15.33 7.76
N PRO A 111 -15.02 16.51 7.18
CA PRO A 111 -14.46 16.98 5.90
C PRO A 111 -12.92 17.08 5.87
N GLU A 112 -12.35 17.36 7.05
CA GLU A 112 -10.92 17.52 7.31
C GLU A 112 -10.21 16.19 7.54
N ALA A 113 -10.97 15.16 7.92
CA ALA A 113 -10.46 13.80 8.03
C ALA A 113 -10.30 13.17 6.65
N GLU A 114 -9.57 12.07 6.63
CA GLU A 114 -9.61 11.18 5.49
C GLU A 114 -11.05 10.82 5.18
N ASN A 115 -11.46 11.09 3.94
CA ASN A 115 -12.76 10.77 3.40
C ASN A 115 -12.59 10.36 1.95
N ASP A 116 -13.64 9.76 1.40
CA ASP A 116 -13.61 9.25 0.03
C ASP A 116 -13.17 10.32 -0.96
N ALA A 117 -13.75 11.52 -0.92
CA ALA A 117 -13.41 12.58 -1.88
C ALA A 117 -11.92 12.96 -1.85
N ARG A 118 -11.27 12.95 -0.69
CA ARG A 118 -9.81 13.17 -0.57
C ARG A 118 -9.03 11.99 -1.14
N MET A 119 -9.44 10.76 -0.84
CA MET A 119 -8.84 9.54 -1.38
C MET A 119 -8.93 9.50 -2.92
N GLU A 120 -10.11 9.81 -3.48
CA GLU A 120 -10.29 9.83 -4.93
C GLU A 120 -9.39 10.87 -5.61
N ARG A 121 -9.26 12.07 -5.03
CA ARG A 121 -8.37 13.10 -5.55
C ARG A 121 -6.91 12.65 -5.52
N GLU A 122 -6.49 11.98 -4.45
CA GLU A 122 -5.13 11.46 -4.33
C GLU A 122 -4.83 10.37 -5.36
N ILE A 123 -5.74 9.40 -5.52
CA ILE A 123 -5.61 8.33 -6.52
C ILE A 123 -5.51 8.93 -7.93
N ARG A 124 -6.39 9.88 -8.27
CA ARG A 124 -6.35 10.58 -9.56
C ARG A 124 -5.05 11.38 -9.75
N ALA A 125 -4.55 12.04 -8.71
CA ALA A 125 -3.29 12.77 -8.77
C ALA A 125 -2.10 11.84 -9.00
N ALA A 126 -2.08 10.66 -8.35
CA ALA A 126 -1.07 9.63 -8.58
C ALA A 126 -1.12 9.12 -10.03
N HIS A 127 -2.32 8.80 -10.54
CA HIS A 127 -2.50 8.32 -11.92
C HIS A 127 -2.10 9.38 -12.96
N ALA A 128 -2.37 10.67 -12.71
CA ALA A 128 -1.94 11.76 -13.58
C ALA A 128 -0.41 11.88 -13.72
N LEU A 129 0.35 11.32 -12.77
CA LEU A 129 1.82 11.23 -12.80
C LEU A 129 2.31 9.87 -13.34
N GLY A 130 1.41 8.99 -13.79
CA GLY A 130 1.74 7.64 -14.24
C GLY A 130 2.16 6.70 -13.10
N LEU A 131 1.87 7.04 -11.84
CA LEU A 131 2.08 6.15 -10.70
C LEU A 131 0.96 5.12 -10.64
N ARG A 132 1.32 3.86 -10.33
CA ARG A 132 0.35 2.83 -9.98
C ARG A 132 -0.03 2.91 -8.51
N VAL A 133 -1.28 2.63 -8.18
CA VAL A 133 -1.78 2.68 -6.80
C VAL A 133 -1.96 1.28 -6.23
N PHE A 134 -1.46 1.09 -5.00
CA PHE A 134 -1.79 -0.01 -4.12
C PHE A 134 -2.68 0.50 -2.97
N LEU A 135 -3.97 0.18 -2.97
CA LEU A 135 -4.87 0.57 -1.91
C LEU A 135 -4.82 -0.44 -0.75
N LYS A 136 -4.57 0.06 0.46
CA LYS A 136 -4.43 -0.74 1.70
C LYS A 136 -5.45 -0.29 2.76
N PRO A 137 -6.73 -0.66 2.64
CA PRO A 137 -7.70 -0.46 3.72
C PRO A 137 -7.19 -1.05 5.04
N HIS A 138 -7.14 -0.21 6.07
CA HIS A 138 -6.55 -0.53 7.36
C HIS A 138 -7.55 -0.28 8.49
N VAL A 139 -7.44 -1.06 9.55
CA VAL A 139 -8.30 -0.88 10.74
C VAL A 139 -7.50 -0.15 11.81
N TRP A 140 -8.03 0.97 12.29
CA TRP A 140 -7.48 1.73 13.41
C TRP A 140 -8.32 1.45 14.66
N ILE A 141 -7.67 0.96 15.71
CA ILE A 141 -8.30 0.77 17.02
C ILE A 141 -8.06 2.03 17.85
N ALA A 142 -9.09 2.56 18.49
CA ALA A 142 -8.96 3.73 19.35
C ALA A 142 -7.89 3.52 20.42
N GLY A 143 -7.14 4.58 20.73
CA GLY A 143 -5.97 4.48 21.60
C GLY A 143 -4.71 3.88 20.94
N GLY A 144 -4.78 3.45 19.67
CA GLY A 144 -3.64 2.92 18.94
C GLY A 144 -3.31 1.47 19.30
N ALA A 145 -4.27 0.72 19.84
CA ALA A 145 -4.10 -0.71 20.09
C ALA A 145 -3.79 -1.46 18.79
N TRP A 146 -2.95 -2.49 18.87
CA TRP A 146 -2.56 -3.25 17.70
C TRP A 146 -3.69 -4.18 17.27
N ARG A 147 -4.13 -4.03 16.02
CA ARG A 147 -5.19 -4.87 15.44
C ARG A 147 -4.83 -6.35 15.30
N GLY A 148 -3.55 -6.69 15.49
CA GLY A 148 -3.13 -8.07 15.59
C GLY A 148 -3.68 -8.79 16.83
N ASP A 149 -4.09 -8.03 17.85
CA ASP A 149 -4.70 -8.53 19.08
C ASP A 149 -6.24 -8.50 19.03
N LEU A 150 -6.85 -8.37 17.85
CA LEU A 150 -8.31 -8.35 17.73
C LEU A 150 -8.94 -9.59 18.35
N ALA A 151 -9.95 -9.37 19.18
CA ALA A 151 -10.77 -10.39 19.81
C ALA A 151 -12.26 -9.97 19.87
N PRO A 152 -12.92 -9.66 18.73
CA PRO A 152 -14.35 -9.38 18.67
C PRO A 152 -15.21 -10.36 19.48
N ASP A 153 -16.19 -9.80 20.21
CA ASP A 153 -17.21 -10.56 20.94
C ASP A 153 -18.02 -11.48 20.00
N ASP A 154 -18.28 -11.00 18.78
CA ASP A 154 -18.95 -11.73 17.72
C ASP A 154 -18.16 -11.62 16.41
N TRP A 155 -17.49 -12.71 16.05
CA TRP A 155 -16.70 -12.76 14.83
C TRP A 155 -17.52 -12.73 13.55
N ASP A 156 -18.74 -13.26 13.55
CA ASP A 156 -19.59 -13.26 12.36
C ASP A 156 -20.13 -11.84 12.12
N ALA A 157 -20.53 -11.13 13.17
CA ALA A 157 -20.87 -9.71 13.09
C ALA A 157 -19.67 -8.86 12.64
N TRP A 158 -18.48 -9.13 13.16
CA TRP A 158 -17.25 -8.46 12.72
C TRP A 158 -16.98 -8.70 11.24
N PHE A 159 -17.09 -9.92 10.74
CA PHE A 159 -16.87 -10.21 9.33
C PHE A 159 -17.91 -9.56 8.41
N GLU A 160 -19.17 -9.47 8.83
CA GLU A 160 -20.19 -8.75 8.05
C GLU A 160 -19.88 -7.25 7.97
N SER A 161 -19.53 -6.64 9.10
CA SER A 161 -19.11 -5.24 9.14
C SER A 161 -17.83 -4.98 8.33
N TYR A 162 -16.83 -5.85 8.49
CA TYR A 162 -15.57 -5.79 7.75
C TYR A 162 -15.77 -6.02 6.24
N ARG A 163 -16.72 -6.86 5.86
CA ARG A 163 -17.12 -7.07 4.46
C ARG A 163 -17.70 -5.79 3.87
N ALA A 164 -18.59 -5.11 4.56
CA ALA A 164 -19.12 -3.82 4.11
C ALA A 164 -17.99 -2.78 3.93
N PHE A 165 -17.09 -2.67 4.90
CA PHE A 165 -15.90 -1.81 4.84
C PHE A 165 -15.00 -2.13 3.64
N THR A 166 -14.68 -3.40 3.42
CA THR A 166 -13.79 -3.85 2.35
C THR A 166 -14.43 -3.63 0.98
N LEU A 167 -15.73 -3.94 0.83
CA LEU A 167 -16.46 -3.74 -0.43
C LEU A 167 -16.62 -2.26 -0.79
N HIS A 168 -16.72 -1.37 0.20
CA HIS A 168 -16.69 0.08 -0.02
C HIS A 168 -15.42 0.49 -0.78
N TYR A 169 -14.25 0.10 -0.28
CA TYR A 169 -12.98 0.42 -0.92
C TYR A 169 -12.69 -0.40 -2.18
N ALA A 170 -13.21 -1.63 -2.30
CA ALA A 170 -13.12 -2.41 -3.53
C ALA A 170 -13.87 -1.73 -4.69
N ARG A 171 -15.07 -1.22 -4.45
CA ARG A 171 -15.83 -0.45 -5.45
C ARG A 171 -15.13 0.85 -5.83
N MET A 172 -14.51 1.54 -4.87
CA MET A 172 -13.67 2.71 -5.15
C MET A 172 -12.46 2.32 -6.01
N ALA A 173 -11.77 1.25 -5.65
CA ALA A 173 -10.61 0.72 -6.37
C ALA A 173 -10.97 0.37 -7.83
N ALA A 174 -12.11 -0.27 -8.06
CA ALA A 174 -12.60 -0.61 -9.39
C ALA A 174 -12.90 0.65 -10.22
N ARG A 175 -13.67 1.60 -9.66
CA ARG A 175 -14.06 2.83 -10.34
C ARG A 175 -12.87 3.74 -10.69
N LEU A 176 -11.79 3.66 -9.92
CA LEU A 176 -10.61 4.52 -10.07
C LEU A 176 -9.41 3.80 -10.69
N ASP A 177 -9.55 2.56 -11.15
CA ASP A 177 -8.49 1.78 -11.79
C ASP A 177 -7.26 1.56 -10.89
N VAL A 178 -7.49 1.23 -9.62
CA VAL A 178 -6.42 0.88 -8.68
C VAL A 178 -5.83 -0.47 -9.06
N ALA A 179 -4.50 -0.56 -9.15
CA ALA A 179 -3.80 -1.73 -9.67
C ALA A 179 -3.72 -2.91 -8.68
N LEU A 180 -3.69 -2.63 -7.37
CA LEU A 180 -3.61 -3.65 -6.31
C LEU A 180 -4.44 -3.23 -5.10
N LEU A 181 -5.20 -4.17 -4.53
CA LEU A 181 -5.98 -3.98 -3.31
C LEU A 181 -5.57 -5.01 -2.25
N SER A 182 -5.32 -4.52 -1.02
CA SER A 182 -5.17 -5.40 0.15
C SER A 182 -6.53 -5.66 0.78
N ILE A 183 -6.94 -6.92 0.87
CA ILE A 183 -8.18 -7.31 1.58
C ILE A 183 -8.02 -7.34 3.10
N GLY A 184 -6.79 -7.20 3.60
CA GLY A 184 -6.45 -7.08 5.01
C GLY A 184 -4.97 -6.76 5.20
N VAL A 185 -4.60 -6.30 6.39
CA VAL A 185 -3.20 -6.03 6.79
C VAL A 185 -3.06 -6.51 8.24
N GLU A 186 -2.07 -7.32 8.62
CA GLU A 186 -1.80 -7.66 10.03
C GLU A 186 -3.05 -8.02 10.88
N LEU A 187 -3.88 -8.95 10.39
CA LEU A 187 -5.06 -9.47 11.10
C LEU A 187 -4.88 -10.96 11.52
N PRO A 188 -3.77 -11.35 12.16
CA PRO A 188 -3.46 -12.76 12.43
C PRO A 188 -4.54 -13.46 13.27
N THR A 189 -5.15 -12.81 14.27
CA THR A 189 -6.20 -13.45 15.08
C THR A 189 -7.43 -13.84 14.27
N SER A 190 -7.71 -13.17 13.15
CA SER A 190 -8.79 -13.55 12.23
C SER A 190 -8.44 -14.76 11.33
N GLY A 191 -7.16 -15.17 11.29
CA GLY A 191 -6.63 -16.22 10.42
C GLY A 191 -7.40 -17.55 10.43
N PRO A 192 -7.83 -18.08 11.60
CA PRO A 192 -8.60 -19.33 11.67
C PRO A 192 -9.95 -19.30 10.94
N ARG A 193 -10.46 -18.12 10.53
CA ARG A 193 -11.75 -17.94 9.86
C ARG A 193 -11.60 -18.00 8.34
N GLU A 194 -10.99 -19.08 7.85
CA GLU A 194 -10.68 -19.25 6.42
C GLU A 194 -11.95 -19.14 5.54
N ALA A 195 -13.06 -19.75 5.98
CA ALA A 195 -14.32 -19.71 5.24
C ALA A 195 -14.85 -18.28 5.05
N GLN A 196 -14.84 -17.47 6.11
CA GLN A 196 -15.25 -16.06 6.05
C GLN A 196 -14.31 -15.25 5.16
N TRP A 197 -12.98 -15.47 5.25
CA TRP A 197 -12.02 -14.82 4.36
C TRP A 197 -12.24 -15.17 2.89
N ARG A 198 -12.48 -16.45 2.55
CA ARG A 198 -12.78 -16.87 1.18
C ARG A 198 -14.10 -16.27 0.67
N ALA A 199 -15.12 -16.21 1.51
CA ALA A 199 -16.38 -15.55 1.17
C ALA A 199 -16.19 -14.04 0.90
N LEU A 200 -15.36 -13.37 1.71
CA LEU A 200 -14.99 -11.98 1.48
C LEU A 200 -14.25 -11.79 0.16
N ILE A 201 -13.24 -12.62 -0.12
CA ILE A 201 -12.47 -12.57 -1.37
C ILE A 201 -13.40 -12.74 -2.58
N ALA A 202 -14.30 -13.73 -2.54
CA ALA A 202 -15.29 -13.94 -3.59
C ALA A 202 -16.17 -12.69 -3.81
N ALA A 203 -16.69 -12.10 -2.73
CA ALA A 203 -17.50 -10.88 -2.82
C ALA A 203 -16.71 -9.68 -3.37
N VAL A 204 -15.42 -9.55 -3.03
CA VAL A 204 -14.56 -8.49 -3.58
C VAL A 204 -14.35 -8.69 -5.08
N ARG A 205 -14.15 -9.94 -5.54
CA ARG A 205 -14.01 -10.26 -6.97
C ARG A 205 -15.26 -9.96 -7.79
N GLU A 206 -16.44 -9.95 -7.19
CA GLU A 206 -17.68 -9.53 -7.89
C GLU A 206 -17.69 -8.05 -8.27
N VAL A 207 -16.87 -7.22 -7.62
CA VAL A 207 -16.87 -5.76 -7.81
C VAL A 207 -15.52 -5.18 -8.22
N TYR A 208 -14.44 -5.96 -8.18
CA TYR A 208 -13.07 -5.52 -8.45
C TYR A 208 -12.26 -6.60 -9.16
N ASP A 209 -11.84 -6.29 -10.38
CA ASP A 209 -11.08 -7.20 -11.26
C ASP A 209 -9.55 -7.05 -11.15
N GLY A 210 -9.06 -6.08 -10.38
CA GLY A 210 -7.63 -5.87 -10.19
C GLY A 210 -6.99 -6.90 -9.26
N ALA A 211 -5.68 -6.76 -9.03
CA ALA A 211 -4.94 -7.73 -8.24
C ALA A 211 -5.30 -7.65 -6.74
N LEU A 212 -5.43 -8.80 -6.09
CA LEU A 212 -5.70 -8.92 -4.65
C LEU A 212 -4.51 -9.47 -3.90
N THR A 213 -4.32 -8.94 -2.70
CA THR A 213 -3.36 -9.45 -1.72
C THR A 213 -3.92 -9.35 -0.30
N PHE A 214 -3.22 -9.96 0.65
CA PHE A 214 -3.37 -9.76 2.08
C PHE A 214 -1.99 -9.43 2.62
N ALA A 215 -1.86 -8.39 3.44
CA ALA A 215 -0.57 -7.95 3.95
C ALA A 215 -0.33 -8.55 5.35
N ALA A 216 0.10 -9.81 5.40
CA ALA A 216 0.35 -10.54 6.65
C ALA A 216 1.48 -9.91 7.47
N ASN A 217 1.46 -10.09 8.79
CA ASN A 217 2.63 -9.77 9.62
C ASN A 217 3.76 -10.75 9.29
N TRP A 218 5.02 -10.30 9.33
CA TRP A 218 6.17 -11.08 8.88
C TRP A 218 6.38 -12.43 9.60
N ASP A 219 5.96 -12.55 10.85
CA ASP A 219 6.10 -13.75 11.68
C ASP A 219 4.83 -14.64 11.69
N ARG A 220 3.87 -14.34 10.80
CA ARG A 220 2.56 -15.01 10.69
C ARG A 220 2.17 -15.33 9.25
N VAL A 221 3.10 -15.23 8.30
CA VAL A 221 2.83 -15.43 6.86
C VAL A 221 2.32 -16.84 6.57
N ASP A 222 2.87 -17.83 7.26
CA ASP A 222 2.54 -19.24 7.06
C ASP A 222 1.16 -19.63 7.63
N GLU A 223 0.54 -18.77 8.45
CA GLU A 223 -0.77 -19.03 9.06
C GLU A 223 -1.94 -18.64 8.14
N VAL A 224 -1.67 -17.94 7.04
CA VAL A 224 -2.72 -17.47 6.12
C VAL A 224 -3.09 -18.60 5.13
N ALA A 225 -4.10 -19.39 5.49
CA ALA A 225 -4.54 -20.54 4.70
C ALA A 225 -5.20 -20.19 3.35
N PHE A 226 -5.65 -18.95 3.18
CA PHE A 226 -6.37 -18.49 1.98
C PHE A 226 -5.48 -17.86 0.90
N TRP A 227 -4.15 -17.96 0.99
CA TRP A 227 -3.23 -17.51 -0.07
C TRP A 227 -3.62 -17.98 -1.48
N PRO A 228 -4.07 -19.24 -1.71
CA PRO A 228 -4.45 -19.69 -3.05
C PRO A 228 -5.63 -18.96 -3.69
N ALA A 229 -6.37 -18.14 -2.93
CA ALA A 229 -7.47 -17.32 -3.45
C ALA A 229 -7.02 -15.87 -3.81
N LEU A 230 -5.74 -15.54 -3.63
CA LEU A 230 -5.16 -14.21 -3.87
C LEU A 230 -4.12 -14.26 -5.00
N ASP A 231 -3.83 -13.10 -5.60
CA ASP A 231 -2.86 -13.00 -6.71
C ASP A 231 -1.42 -12.84 -6.21
N HIS A 232 -1.27 -12.27 -5.00
CA HIS A 232 0.02 -12.01 -4.39
C HIS A 232 0.03 -12.36 -2.90
N VAL A 233 1.12 -12.98 -2.45
CA VAL A 233 1.49 -13.06 -1.03
C VAL A 233 2.03 -11.70 -0.59
N GLY A 234 1.38 -11.05 0.37
CA GLY A 234 1.79 -9.77 0.92
C GLY A 234 2.35 -9.94 2.33
N VAL A 235 3.49 -9.32 2.61
CA VAL A 235 4.17 -9.42 3.92
C VAL A 235 4.63 -8.05 4.39
N GLN A 236 4.30 -7.71 5.62
CA GLN A 236 4.76 -6.52 6.34
C GLN A 236 6.10 -6.85 7.00
N LEU A 237 7.18 -6.74 6.22
CA LEU A 237 8.50 -7.27 6.57
C LEU A 237 9.28 -6.33 7.51
N TYR A 238 9.15 -6.57 8.81
CA TYR A 238 9.92 -5.89 9.87
C TYR A 238 10.54 -6.89 10.86
N PRO A 239 11.46 -7.79 10.41
CA PRO A 239 12.15 -8.72 11.31
C PRO A 239 13.07 -7.96 12.29
N PRO A 240 13.39 -8.57 13.46
CA PRO A 240 14.26 -7.98 14.48
C PRO A 240 15.69 -7.72 13.99
#